data_AF-A0A810BCX2-F1
#
_entry.id   AF-A0A810BCX2-F1
#
_cell.length_a   1.000
_cell.length_b   1.000
_cell.length_c   1.000
_cell.angle_alpha   90.00
_cell.angle_beta   90.00
_cell.angle_gamma   90.00
#
_symmetry.space_group_name_H-M   'P 1'
#
loop_
_entity.id
_entity.type
_entity.pdbx_description
1 polymer ?
#
loop_
_entity_poly.entity_id
_entity_poly.type
_entity_poly.pdbx_seq_one_letter_code
_entity_poly.pdbx_strand_id
1 'polypeptide(L)'
;MLDLKKKSDLQRLVDEGLEESLTLDYKASPSLARDSGKPEELCKDVSALANSAGGQLVYGIEEDKAAGKPSKVDDGVVDPKITKEWIEQILNSKVQPRMDGVRIERIDMETGKFGYVITVQQSQIGPHQAPDGKYYKRFNFQSVPMHDYEIRDIMRRSTTPDLHVVLSFGSGNKFTVQYASHQELSQTFLLDCTVINNSATPATFAIVEVLIDYDIVNPFALDPFIQVGAIDQAPAPKLRIFRRTISAPPQLPIFKEAVADSHKAQIALQLPSSFLGSTYTHLQTKIMAQGVSRHEDWGIITKRATMELIPPESPLLIKTL
;
A
#
# COMPACT_ATOMS: atom_id res chain seq x y z
N MET A 1 7.63 11.59 -18.59
CA MET A 1 7.65 13.01 -18.23
C MET A 1 8.86 13.67 -18.86
N LEU A 2 8.78 14.96 -19.17
CA LEU A 2 9.83 15.71 -19.84
C LEU A 2 10.96 16.03 -18.84
N ASP A 3 12.21 15.89 -19.28
CA ASP A 3 13.38 16.32 -18.51
C ASP A 3 13.62 17.80 -18.80
N LEU A 4 13.16 18.67 -17.89
CA LEU A 4 13.25 20.13 -18.00
C LEU A 4 14.15 20.64 -16.88
N LYS A 5 15.34 21.15 -17.22
CA LYS A 5 16.37 21.54 -16.25
C LYS A 5 16.92 22.95 -16.45
N LYS A 6 16.73 23.55 -17.63
CA LYS A 6 17.24 24.88 -17.98
C LYS A 6 16.19 25.68 -18.77
N LYS A 7 16.38 27.00 -18.83
CA LYS A 7 15.51 27.91 -19.60
C LYS A 7 15.37 27.52 -21.07
N SER A 8 16.45 27.03 -21.70
CA SER A 8 16.43 26.54 -23.08
C SER A 8 15.44 25.39 -23.28
N ASP A 9 15.23 24.55 -22.26
CA ASP A 9 14.26 23.46 -22.34
C ASP A 9 12.84 24.00 -22.36
N LEU A 10 12.56 25.07 -21.59
CA LEU A 10 11.28 25.77 -21.60
C LEU A 10 11.05 26.49 -22.93
N GLN A 11 12.08 27.14 -23.47
CA GLN A 11 12.03 27.81 -24.77
C GLN A 11 11.70 26.83 -25.89
N ARG A 12 12.28 25.63 -25.85
CA ARG A 12 11.95 24.56 -26.80
C ARG A 12 10.47 24.18 -26.78
N LEU A 13 9.81 24.17 -25.62
CA LEU A 13 8.36 23.89 -25.54
C LEU A 13 7.54 24.97 -26.25
N VAL A 14 7.95 26.24 -26.14
CA VAL A 14 7.33 27.37 -26.84
C VAL A 14 7.59 27.28 -28.34
N ASP A 15 8.83 27.05 -28.75
CA ASP A 15 9.25 27.02 -30.16
C ASP A 15 8.59 25.86 -30.93
N GLU A 16 8.48 24.69 -30.29
CA GLU A 16 7.77 23.53 -30.84
C GLU A 16 6.24 23.65 -30.72
N GLY A 17 5.75 24.64 -29.95
CA GLY A 17 4.33 24.86 -29.72
C GLY A 17 3.64 23.66 -29.08
N LEU A 18 4.32 22.97 -28.16
CA LEU A 18 3.82 21.75 -27.54
C LEU A 18 2.54 22.06 -26.76
N GLU A 19 1.41 21.54 -27.23
CA GLU A 19 0.11 21.77 -26.61
C GLU A 19 0.04 21.19 -25.20
N GLU A 20 -0.74 21.83 -24.34
CA GLU A 20 -1.08 21.27 -23.04
C GLU A 20 -1.71 19.88 -23.19
N SER A 21 -1.61 19.08 -22.14
CA SER A 21 -2.21 17.75 -22.11
C SER A 21 -2.77 17.45 -20.73
N LEU A 22 -3.41 16.29 -20.59
CA LEU A 22 -3.84 15.77 -19.28
C LEU A 22 -2.69 15.65 -18.26
N THR A 23 -1.44 15.67 -18.73
CA THR A 23 -0.22 15.45 -17.92
C THR A 23 0.78 16.60 -18.00
N LEU A 24 0.46 17.69 -18.69
CA LEU A 24 1.35 18.85 -18.86
C LEU A 24 0.52 20.13 -18.88
N ASP A 25 0.89 21.07 -18.00
CA ASP A 25 0.14 22.30 -17.77
C ASP A 25 1.12 23.47 -17.56
N TYR A 26 0.90 24.55 -18.28
CA TYR A 26 1.74 25.75 -18.28
C TYR A 26 1.10 26.84 -17.42
N LYS A 27 1.92 27.43 -16.55
CA LYS A 27 1.49 28.51 -15.67
C LYS A 27 2.49 29.66 -15.78
N ALA A 28 1.96 30.87 -15.93
CA ALA A 28 2.78 32.08 -15.81
C ALA A 28 3.34 32.18 -14.38
N SER A 29 4.57 32.66 -14.23
CA SER A 29 5.27 32.85 -12.95
C SER A 29 4.45 33.63 -11.90
N PRO A 30 3.68 34.68 -12.25
CA PRO A 30 2.81 35.37 -11.28
C PRO A 30 1.68 34.50 -10.68
N SER A 31 1.38 33.35 -11.28
CA SER A 31 0.44 32.39 -10.71
C SER A 31 1.01 31.61 -9.54
N LEU A 32 2.33 31.64 -9.34
CA LEU A 32 2.98 31.14 -8.13
C LEU A 32 3.30 32.33 -7.22
N ALA A 33 2.39 32.59 -6.28
CA ALA A 33 2.52 33.66 -5.29
C ALA A 33 2.18 33.15 -3.88
N ARG A 34 2.58 33.90 -2.85
CA ARG A 34 2.36 33.51 -1.44
C ARG A 34 1.01 33.97 -0.89
N ASP A 35 0.30 34.81 -1.64
CA ASP A 35 -0.91 35.51 -1.27
C ASP A 35 -2.07 35.17 -2.22
N SER A 36 -3.21 35.83 -2.03
CA SER A 36 -4.30 35.87 -3.01
C SER A 36 -4.88 34.51 -3.43
N GLY A 37 -4.83 33.49 -2.57
CA GLY A 37 -5.36 32.15 -2.86
C GLY A 37 -4.49 31.30 -3.79
N LYS A 38 -3.31 31.80 -4.21
CA LYS A 38 -2.40 31.06 -5.10
C LYS A 38 -1.83 29.79 -4.47
N PRO A 39 -1.50 29.75 -3.16
CA PRO A 39 -1.14 28.50 -2.49
C PRO A 39 -2.22 27.42 -2.58
N GLU A 40 -3.49 27.81 -2.48
CA GLU A 40 -4.64 26.91 -2.56
C GLU A 40 -4.82 26.37 -3.98
N GLU A 41 -4.70 27.22 -5.01
CA GLU A 41 -4.73 26.78 -6.41
C GLU A 41 -3.57 25.84 -6.75
N LEU A 42 -2.36 26.11 -6.26
CA LEU A 42 -1.23 25.18 -6.37
C LEU A 42 -1.58 23.80 -5.75
N CYS A 43 -2.13 23.79 -4.54
CA CYS A 43 -2.54 22.54 -3.87
C CYS A 43 -3.61 21.79 -4.67
N LYS A 44 -4.59 22.51 -5.22
CA LYS A 44 -5.64 21.97 -6.08
C LYS A 44 -5.07 21.35 -7.35
N ASP A 45 -4.20 22.04 -8.06
CA ASP A 45 -3.64 21.55 -9.33
C ASP A 45 -2.70 20.35 -9.12
N VAL A 46 -1.88 20.37 -8.08
CA VAL A 46 -0.98 19.26 -7.74
C VAL A 46 -1.78 18.04 -7.27
N SER A 47 -2.77 18.22 -6.39
CA SER A 47 -3.63 17.10 -5.95
C SER A 47 -4.45 16.52 -7.10
N ALA A 48 -4.93 17.35 -8.03
CA ALA A 48 -5.63 16.90 -9.23
C ALA A 48 -4.75 16.00 -10.11
N LEU A 49 -3.48 16.35 -10.30
CA LEU A 49 -2.51 15.52 -11.02
C LEU A 49 -2.28 14.18 -10.30
N ALA A 50 -2.01 14.23 -8.99
CA ALA A 50 -1.75 13.04 -8.18
C ALA A 50 -2.93 12.05 -8.20
N ASN A 51 -4.16 12.55 -8.14
CA ASN A 51 -5.40 11.76 -8.19
C ASN A 51 -5.72 11.22 -9.59
N SER A 52 -5.05 11.71 -10.63
CA SER A 52 -5.30 11.34 -12.03
C SER A 52 -4.19 10.43 -12.54
N ALA A 53 -3.54 10.76 -13.66
CA ALA A 53 -2.44 9.99 -14.24
C ALA A 53 -1.05 10.51 -13.83
N GLY A 54 -0.97 11.45 -12.88
CA GLY A 54 0.21 12.28 -12.66
C GLY A 54 0.43 13.31 -13.78
N GLY A 55 1.56 14.00 -13.74
CA GLY A 55 1.96 14.96 -14.77
C GLY A 55 2.96 16.01 -14.27
N GLN A 56 3.09 17.09 -15.04
CA GLN A 56 3.99 18.20 -14.77
C GLN A 56 3.26 19.55 -14.82
N LEU A 57 3.48 20.38 -13.79
CA LEU A 57 3.17 21.81 -13.81
C LEU A 57 4.46 22.57 -14.11
N VAL A 58 4.41 23.45 -15.09
CA VAL A 58 5.56 24.26 -15.50
C VAL A 58 5.25 25.74 -15.24
N TYR A 59 5.83 26.29 -14.18
CA TYR A 59 5.81 27.72 -13.89
C TYR A 59 6.96 28.44 -14.58
N GLY A 60 6.64 29.48 -15.35
CA GLY A 60 7.60 30.24 -16.15
C GLY A 60 7.26 30.33 -17.63
N ILE A 61 6.10 29.81 -18.02
CA ILE A 61 5.58 29.86 -19.38
C ILE A 61 4.17 30.45 -19.34
N GLU A 62 3.95 31.52 -20.09
CA GLU A 62 2.62 32.05 -20.33
C GLU A 62 1.86 31.13 -21.31
N GLU A 63 0.60 30.85 -21.00
CA GLU A 63 -0.30 30.08 -21.86
C GLU A 63 -1.16 31.02 -22.73
N ASP A 64 -1.36 30.66 -24.00
CA ASP A 64 -2.48 31.17 -24.79
C ASP A 64 -3.71 30.32 -24.49
N LYS A 65 -4.61 30.86 -23.66
CA LYS A 65 -5.84 30.19 -23.23
C LYS A 65 -6.80 29.83 -24.37
N ALA A 66 -6.72 30.52 -25.51
CA ALA A 66 -7.57 30.23 -26.65
C ALA A 66 -7.04 29.05 -27.48
N ALA A 67 -5.72 28.90 -27.54
CA ALA A 67 -5.04 27.88 -28.34
C ALA A 67 -4.55 26.66 -27.53
N GLY A 68 -4.50 26.74 -26.19
CA GLY A 68 -3.90 25.70 -25.33
C GLY A 68 -2.41 25.51 -25.55
N LYS A 69 -1.73 26.57 -26.04
CA LYS A 69 -0.32 26.54 -26.45
C LYS A 69 0.54 27.44 -25.56
N PRO A 70 1.80 27.07 -25.32
CA PRO A 70 2.75 27.94 -24.67
C PRO A 70 3.04 29.14 -25.58
N SER A 71 2.82 30.36 -25.07
CA SER A 71 2.97 31.59 -25.86
C SER A 71 4.37 32.20 -25.71
N LYS A 72 4.90 32.20 -24.49
CA LYS A 72 6.20 32.82 -24.18
C LYS A 72 6.78 32.30 -22.87
N VAL A 73 8.11 32.15 -22.82
CA VAL A 73 8.86 32.00 -21.55
C VAL A 73 8.97 33.36 -20.85
N ASP A 74 8.46 33.46 -19.62
CA ASP A 74 8.46 34.70 -18.85
C ASP A 74 9.77 34.94 -18.08
N ASP A 75 9.83 36.04 -17.32
CA ASP A 75 11.04 36.42 -16.59
C ASP A 75 11.30 35.59 -15.34
N GLY A 76 10.38 34.73 -14.89
CA GLY A 76 10.46 33.99 -13.63
C GLY A 76 9.70 34.63 -12.46
N VAL A 77 9.60 33.89 -11.36
CA VAL A 77 8.91 34.29 -10.12
C VAL A 77 9.61 35.49 -9.47
N VAL A 78 8.82 36.52 -9.14
CA VAL A 78 9.34 37.80 -8.60
C VAL A 78 9.71 37.72 -7.11
N ASP A 79 8.97 36.94 -6.31
CA ASP A 79 9.22 36.82 -4.88
C ASP A 79 10.36 35.81 -4.59
N PRO A 80 11.53 36.24 -4.09
CA PRO A 80 12.65 35.35 -3.82
C PRO A 80 12.38 34.37 -2.66
N LYS A 81 11.31 34.58 -1.87
CA LYS A 81 10.90 33.67 -0.79
C LYS A 81 10.13 32.46 -1.31
N ILE A 82 9.70 32.48 -2.56
CA ILE A 82 9.14 31.30 -3.23
C ILE A 82 10.32 30.45 -3.66
N THR A 83 10.71 29.52 -2.79
CA THR A 83 11.75 28.52 -3.05
C THR A 83 11.12 27.15 -3.26
N LYS A 84 11.91 26.19 -3.71
CA LYS A 84 11.51 24.79 -3.79
C LYS A 84 10.97 24.27 -2.45
N GLU A 85 11.68 24.56 -1.36
CA GLU A 85 11.35 24.12 -0.01
C GLU A 85 10.03 24.72 0.47
N TRP A 86 9.74 25.97 0.09
CA TRP A 86 8.46 26.61 0.39
C TRP A 86 7.29 25.93 -0.33
N ILE A 87 7.45 25.58 -1.61
CA ILE A 87 6.46 24.81 -2.38
C ILE A 87 6.23 23.46 -1.71
N GLU A 88 7.29 22.73 -1.38
CA GLU A 88 7.22 21.44 -0.67
C GLU A 88 6.49 21.57 0.68
N GLN A 89 6.80 22.60 1.46
CA GLN A 89 6.17 22.86 2.74
C GLN A 89 4.66 23.11 2.60
N ILE A 90 4.25 23.88 1.58
CA ILE A 90 2.82 24.13 1.32
C ILE A 90 2.09 22.84 0.98
N LEU A 91 2.63 22.07 0.03
CA LEU A 91 2.00 20.82 -0.39
C LEU A 91 1.88 19.84 0.79
N ASN A 92 2.94 19.70 1.60
CA ASN A 92 2.96 18.80 2.76
C ASN A 92 2.07 19.25 3.92
N SER A 93 1.80 20.54 4.06
CA SER A 93 0.98 21.07 5.14
C SER A 93 -0.51 21.15 4.78
N LYS A 94 -0.83 21.45 3.52
CA LYS A 94 -2.20 21.76 3.08
C LYS A 94 -2.90 20.63 2.33
N VAL A 95 -2.16 19.70 1.72
CA VAL A 95 -2.76 18.56 0.99
C VAL A 95 -2.77 17.32 1.89
N GLN A 96 -3.91 16.64 1.99
CA GLN A 96 -4.11 15.48 2.87
C GLN A 96 -4.81 14.31 2.16
N PRO A 97 -4.38 13.05 2.31
CA PRO A 97 -3.14 12.63 2.97
C PRO A 97 -1.91 13.21 2.26
N ARG A 98 -0.74 13.18 2.93
CA ARG A 98 0.50 13.68 2.33
C ARG A 98 0.80 12.95 1.03
N MET A 99 1.30 13.68 0.04
CA MET A 99 1.66 13.12 -1.26
C MET A 99 3.09 12.60 -1.22
N ASP A 100 3.27 11.37 -1.69
CA ASP A 100 4.59 10.82 -2.00
C ASP A 100 4.92 11.05 -3.48
N GLY A 101 6.20 11.21 -3.81
CA GLY A 101 6.65 11.26 -5.21
C GLY A 101 6.45 12.59 -5.95
N VAL A 102 6.34 13.71 -5.23
CA VAL A 102 6.42 15.06 -5.83
C VAL A 102 7.89 15.46 -5.96
N ARG A 103 8.32 15.80 -7.19
CA ARG A 103 9.65 16.32 -7.49
C ARG A 103 9.55 17.75 -8.00
N ILE A 104 10.26 18.67 -7.36
CA ILE A 104 10.31 20.07 -7.76
C ILE A 104 11.72 20.39 -8.25
N GLU A 105 11.81 20.86 -9.49
CA GLU A 105 13.02 21.38 -10.11
C GLU A 105 12.92 22.90 -10.22
N ARG A 106 14.01 23.60 -9.90
CA ARG A 106 14.13 25.05 -10.01
C ARG A 106 14.95 25.39 -11.25
N ILE A 107 14.39 26.22 -12.12
CA ILE A 107 14.98 26.59 -13.41
C ILE A 107 15.48 28.03 -13.33
N ASP A 108 16.77 28.26 -13.58
CA ASP A 108 17.32 29.60 -13.70
C ASP A 108 16.82 30.25 -14.99
N MET A 109 16.16 31.40 -14.88
CA MET A 109 15.58 32.13 -16.02
C MET A 109 16.57 33.12 -16.64
N GLU A 110 17.82 33.18 -16.16
CA GLU A 110 18.88 34.09 -16.62
C GLU A 110 18.54 35.59 -16.44
N THR A 111 17.53 35.87 -15.63
CA THR A 111 17.04 37.20 -15.26
C THR A 111 17.31 37.53 -13.79
N GLY A 112 17.97 36.62 -13.07
CA GLY A 112 18.07 36.63 -11.60
C GLY A 112 16.83 36.09 -10.88
N LYS A 113 15.84 35.59 -11.63
CA LYS A 113 14.61 34.93 -11.11
C LYS A 113 14.53 33.48 -11.58
N PHE A 114 13.51 32.77 -11.12
CA PHE A 114 13.40 31.32 -11.29
C PHE A 114 12.02 30.88 -11.79
N GLY A 115 12.02 29.89 -12.68
CA GLY A 115 10.87 29.06 -13.02
C GLY A 115 10.88 27.78 -12.16
N TYR A 116 9.74 27.08 -12.14
CA TYR A 116 9.59 25.84 -11.37
C TYR A 116 8.90 24.76 -12.18
N VAL A 117 9.45 23.56 -12.17
CA VAL A 117 8.82 22.37 -12.77
C VAL A 117 8.44 21.44 -11.64
N ILE A 118 7.14 21.24 -11.45
CA ILE A 118 6.59 20.36 -10.41
C ILE A 118 6.10 19.09 -11.10
N THR A 119 6.84 18.00 -10.89
CA THR A 119 6.57 16.67 -11.41
C THR A 119 5.87 15.84 -10.35
N VAL A 120 4.67 15.34 -10.67
CA VAL A 120 3.78 14.65 -9.73
C VAL A 120 3.45 13.26 -10.29
N GLN A 121 3.88 12.20 -9.62
CA GLN A 121 3.49 10.85 -10.01
C GLN A 121 2.02 10.57 -9.69
N GLN A 122 1.41 9.62 -10.40
CA GLN A 122 0.10 9.09 -9.98
C GLN A 122 0.23 8.48 -8.59
N SER A 123 -0.59 8.93 -7.65
CA SER A 123 -0.57 8.44 -6.28
C SER A 123 -1.27 7.10 -6.16
N GLN A 124 -0.66 6.19 -5.41
CA GLN A 124 -1.25 4.90 -5.00
C GLN A 124 -1.96 4.98 -3.64
N ILE A 125 -1.70 6.03 -2.87
CA ILE A 125 -2.25 6.25 -1.52
C ILE A 125 -3.35 7.32 -1.48
N GLY A 126 -3.77 7.81 -2.66
CA GLY A 126 -4.81 8.81 -2.80
C GLY A 126 -6.21 8.30 -2.39
N PRO A 127 -7.25 9.15 -2.55
CA PRO A 127 -7.20 10.48 -3.16
C PRO A 127 -6.68 11.54 -2.19
N HIS A 128 -5.98 12.53 -2.73
CA HIS A 128 -5.47 13.70 -2.03
C HIS A 128 -6.48 14.85 -2.08
N GLN A 129 -6.81 15.37 -0.91
CA GLN A 129 -7.74 16.47 -0.67
C GLN A 129 -6.98 17.80 -0.66
N ALA A 130 -7.53 18.78 -1.36
CA ALA A 130 -7.06 20.16 -1.30
C ALA A 130 -7.54 20.84 0.01
N PRO A 131 -6.91 21.96 0.43
CA PRO A 131 -7.26 22.67 1.67
C PRO A 131 -8.70 23.20 1.75
N ASP A 132 -9.43 23.25 0.64
CA ASP A 132 -10.86 23.60 0.61
C ASP A 132 -11.80 22.42 0.96
N GLY A 133 -11.23 21.26 1.28
CA GLY A 133 -11.96 20.04 1.63
C GLY A 133 -12.48 19.26 0.42
N LYS A 134 -12.08 19.60 -0.80
CA LYS A 134 -12.51 18.89 -2.01
C LYS A 134 -11.40 18.03 -2.57
N TYR A 135 -11.81 16.94 -3.21
CA TYR A 135 -10.94 16.11 -4.05
C TYR A 135 -11.07 16.59 -5.48
N TYR A 136 -9.95 16.77 -6.16
CA TYR A 136 -9.90 17.21 -7.55
C TYR A 136 -9.31 16.14 -8.44
N LYS A 137 -9.72 16.12 -9.71
CA LYS A 137 -9.12 15.35 -10.80
C LYS A 137 -8.82 16.25 -11.98
N ARG A 138 -7.94 15.78 -12.86
CA ARG A 138 -7.74 16.37 -14.18
C ARG A 138 -8.90 15.99 -15.10
N PHE A 139 -9.48 17.00 -15.73
CA PHE A 139 -10.39 16.84 -16.84
C PHE A 139 -9.95 17.80 -17.94
N ASN A 140 -9.32 17.25 -18.98
CA ASN A 140 -8.56 18.02 -19.97
C ASN A 140 -7.53 18.92 -19.27
N PHE A 141 -7.59 20.24 -19.50
CA PHE A 141 -6.66 21.23 -18.96
C PHE A 141 -7.08 21.81 -17.61
N GLN A 142 -8.14 21.26 -16.97
CA GLN A 142 -8.71 21.83 -15.76
C GLN A 142 -8.73 20.83 -14.59
N SER A 143 -8.57 21.38 -13.40
CA SER A 143 -8.77 20.69 -12.13
C SER A 143 -10.23 20.82 -11.70
N VAL A 144 -11.01 19.75 -11.85
CA VAL A 144 -12.45 19.73 -11.53
C VAL A 144 -12.72 18.90 -10.27
N PRO A 145 -13.73 19.25 -9.45
CA PRO A 145 -14.11 18.45 -8.30
C PRO A 145 -14.52 17.03 -8.72
N MET A 146 -14.07 16.03 -7.96
CA MET A 146 -14.40 14.63 -8.18
C MET A 146 -15.82 14.33 -7.70
N HIS A 147 -16.50 13.42 -8.40
CA HIS A 147 -17.76 12.85 -7.92
C HIS A 147 -17.51 11.74 -6.88
N ASP A 148 -18.52 11.44 -6.05
CA ASP A 148 -18.43 10.40 -5.00
C ASP A 148 -17.92 9.05 -5.52
N TYR A 149 -18.41 8.59 -6.69
CA TYR A 149 -17.97 7.32 -7.26
C TYR A 149 -16.48 7.32 -7.67
N GLU A 150 -15.93 8.48 -8.05
CA GLU A 150 -14.53 8.64 -8.43
C GLU A 150 -13.62 8.66 -7.21
N ILE A 151 -14.06 9.34 -6.14
CA ILE A 151 -13.37 9.35 -4.85
C ILE A 151 -13.30 7.92 -4.32
N ARG A 152 -14.40 7.17 -4.36
CA ARG A 152 -14.44 5.77 -3.93
C ARG A 152 -13.55 4.86 -4.77
N ASP A 153 -13.47 5.08 -6.08
CA ASP A 153 -12.57 4.30 -6.95
C ASP A 153 -11.10 4.48 -6.54
N ILE A 154 -10.68 5.72 -6.32
CA ILE A 154 -9.29 5.99 -5.90
C ILE A 154 -9.03 5.50 -4.47
N MET A 155 -9.98 5.70 -3.54
CA MET A 155 -9.85 5.17 -2.17
C MET A 155 -9.75 3.64 -2.15
N ARG A 156 -10.31 2.94 -3.15
CA ARG A 156 -10.11 1.50 -3.28
C ARG A 156 -8.67 1.16 -3.64
N ARG A 157 -8.00 1.96 -4.49
CA ARG A 157 -6.57 1.75 -4.83
C ARG A 157 -5.67 1.78 -3.60
N SER A 158 -5.96 2.64 -2.63
CA SER A 158 -5.19 2.73 -1.38
C SER A 158 -5.53 1.66 -0.34
N THR A 159 -6.60 0.88 -0.54
CA THR A 159 -7.08 -0.13 0.44
C THR A 159 -6.98 -1.56 -0.08
N THR A 160 -6.56 -1.77 -1.32
CA THR A 160 -6.36 -3.10 -1.90
C THR A 160 -4.88 -3.45 -1.98
N PRO A 161 -4.45 -4.63 -1.49
CA PRO A 161 -3.08 -5.08 -1.68
C PRO A 161 -2.79 -5.34 -3.16
N ASP A 162 -1.64 -4.86 -3.64
CA ASP A 162 -1.15 -5.12 -5.00
C ASP A 162 -0.19 -6.32 -5.00
N LEU A 163 -0.73 -7.52 -5.16
CA LEU A 163 0.01 -8.77 -5.05
C LEU A 163 0.45 -9.31 -6.41
N HIS A 164 1.72 -9.72 -6.50
CA HIS A 164 2.30 -10.40 -7.65
C HIS A 164 3.00 -11.69 -7.24
N VAL A 165 3.01 -12.68 -8.14
CA VAL A 165 3.74 -13.93 -7.97
C VAL A 165 4.96 -13.93 -8.88
N VAL A 166 6.13 -14.19 -8.30
CA VAL A 166 7.40 -14.34 -9.02
C VAL A 166 7.89 -15.77 -8.85
N LEU A 167 8.22 -16.40 -9.98
CA LEU A 167 8.79 -17.75 -10.03
C LEU A 167 10.29 -17.66 -10.31
N SER A 168 11.09 -18.46 -9.59
CA SER A 168 12.55 -18.51 -9.77
C SER A 168 13.11 -19.91 -9.53
N PHE A 169 14.34 -20.13 -10.00
CA PHE A 169 15.15 -21.29 -9.65
C PHE A 169 16.26 -20.83 -8.70
N GLY A 170 16.08 -21.06 -7.39
CA GLY A 170 17.02 -20.56 -6.38
C GLY A 170 17.17 -19.04 -6.45
N SER A 171 18.39 -18.56 -6.67
CA SER A 171 18.70 -17.13 -6.74
C SER A 171 18.50 -16.48 -8.12
N GLY A 172 17.99 -17.21 -9.13
CA GLY A 172 17.92 -16.69 -10.50
C GLY A 172 16.78 -17.24 -11.35
N ASN A 173 16.84 -16.93 -12.66
CA ASN A 173 15.83 -17.33 -13.65
C ASN A 173 16.30 -18.45 -14.59
N LYS A 174 17.48 -19.02 -14.34
CA LYS A 174 18.08 -20.10 -15.13
C LYS A 174 18.47 -21.26 -14.24
N PHE A 175 18.19 -22.46 -14.69
CA PHE A 175 18.60 -23.70 -14.06
C PHE A 175 19.07 -24.68 -15.13
N THR A 176 20.19 -25.36 -14.86
CA THR A 176 20.69 -26.41 -15.75
C THR A 176 20.24 -27.75 -15.20
N VAL A 177 19.39 -28.43 -15.97
CA VAL A 177 18.87 -29.75 -15.63
C VAL A 177 20.00 -30.79 -15.69
N GLN A 178 20.09 -31.64 -14.68
CA GLN A 178 21.07 -32.73 -14.60
C GLN A 178 20.38 -34.08 -14.65
N TYR A 179 20.96 -35.02 -15.39
CA TYR A 179 20.47 -36.40 -15.49
C TYR A 179 21.53 -37.34 -14.92
N ALA A 180 21.08 -38.34 -14.16
CA ALA A 180 21.95 -39.46 -13.80
C ALA A 180 22.10 -40.42 -14.99
N SER A 181 23.24 -41.11 -15.08
CA SER A 181 23.49 -42.07 -16.16
C SER A 181 22.37 -43.11 -16.25
N HIS A 182 21.85 -43.31 -17.47
CA HIS A 182 20.76 -44.26 -17.78
C HIS A 182 19.42 -43.96 -17.09
N GLN A 183 19.15 -42.72 -16.66
CA GLN A 183 17.84 -42.30 -16.18
C GLN A 183 17.12 -41.40 -17.17
N GLU A 184 15.80 -41.61 -17.32
CA GLU A 184 14.92 -40.80 -18.18
C GLU A 184 14.43 -39.52 -17.49
N LEU A 185 14.39 -39.52 -16.16
CA LEU A 185 14.04 -38.36 -15.34
C LEU A 185 15.30 -37.62 -14.90
N SER A 186 15.20 -36.30 -14.82
CA SER A 186 16.26 -35.49 -14.25
C SER A 186 16.37 -35.67 -12.73
N GLN A 187 17.48 -35.21 -12.16
CA GLN A 187 17.53 -34.91 -10.74
C GLN A 187 16.42 -33.89 -10.38
N THR A 188 15.92 -33.97 -9.15
CA THR A 188 14.91 -33.05 -8.64
C THR A 188 15.46 -31.63 -8.59
N PHE A 189 14.66 -30.68 -9.09
CA PHE A 189 14.91 -29.26 -8.93
C PHE A 189 13.71 -28.61 -8.22
N LEU A 190 13.96 -27.43 -7.65
CA LEU A 190 12.94 -26.67 -6.95
C LEU A 190 12.56 -25.44 -7.77
N LEU A 191 11.26 -25.16 -7.84
CA LEU A 191 10.71 -23.93 -8.38
C LEU A 191 10.23 -23.09 -7.19
N ASP A 192 10.90 -21.98 -6.95
CA ASP A 192 10.55 -21.07 -5.87
C ASP A 192 9.38 -20.19 -6.31
N CYS A 193 8.40 -20.01 -5.44
CA CYS A 193 7.23 -19.17 -5.65
C CYS A 193 7.18 -18.08 -4.58
N THR A 194 7.51 -16.85 -4.97
CA THR A 194 7.55 -15.69 -4.08
C THR A 194 6.34 -14.80 -4.34
N VAL A 195 5.61 -14.43 -3.29
CA VAL A 195 4.54 -13.44 -3.35
C VAL A 195 5.10 -12.09 -2.94
N ILE A 196 4.96 -11.09 -3.80
CA ILE A 196 5.39 -9.72 -3.59
C ILE A 196 4.16 -8.83 -3.44
N ASN A 197 4.18 -7.91 -2.48
CA ASN A 197 3.18 -6.86 -2.36
C ASN A 197 3.84 -5.52 -2.72
N ASN A 198 3.41 -4.90 -3.82
CA ASN A 198 3.93 -3.60 -4.26
C ASN A 198 3.19 -2.42 -3.62
N SER A 199 2.14 -2.70 -2.84
CA SER A 199 1.38 -1.68 -2.12
C SER A 199 1.80 -1.59 -0.64
N ALA A 200 1.50 -0.45 -0.02
CA ALA A 200 1.64 -0.29 1.43
C ALA A 200 0.56 -1.05 2.23
N THR A 201 -0.50 -1.53 1.57
CA THR A 201 -1.65 -2.15 2.22
C THR A 201 -1.42 -3.66 2.36
N PRO A 202 -1.39 -4.22 3.58
CA PRO A 202 -1.11 -5.64 3.77
C PRO A 202 -2.26 -6.51 3.26
N ALA A 203 -1.91 -7.62 2.58
CA ALA A 203 -2.87 -8.69 2.32
C ALA A 203 -2.99 -9.59 3.56
N THR A 204 -4.17 -9.58 4.19
CA THR A 204 -4.48 -10.48 5.31
C THR A 204 -4.87 -11.88 4.83
N PHE A 205 -5.24 -12.04 3.55
CA PHE A 205 -5.56 -13.32 2.97
C PHE A 205 -5.19 -13.35 1.47
N ALA A 206 -4.56 -14.43 1.02
CA ALA A 206 -4.26 -14.68 -0.39
C ALA A 206 -4.28 -16.18 -0.68
N ILE A 207 -4.81 -16.55 -1.85
CA ILE A 207 -4.70 -17.90 -2.41
C ILE A 207 -3.76 -17.80 -3.60
N VAL A 208 -2.71 -18.61 -3.60
CA VAL A 208 -1.74 -18.70 -4.69
C VAL A 208 -1.89 -20.06 -5.34
N GLU A 209 -2.16 -20.07 -6.64
CA GLU A 209 -2.21 -21.28 -7.44
C GLU A 209 -1.11 -21.24 -8.50
N VAL A 210 -0.26 -22.27 -8.49
CA VAL A 210 0.72 -22.52 -9.54
C VAL A 210 0.22 -23.72 -10.33
N LEU A 211 0.00 -23.52 -11.63
CA LEU A 211 -0.47 -24.54 -12.53
C LEU A 211 0.73 -25.05 -13.34
N ILE A 212 1.04 -26.33 -13.19
CA ILE A 212 2.19 -26.97 -13.83
C ILE A 212 1.66 -28.02 -14.81
N ASP A 213 2.31 -28.14 -15.97
CA ASP A 213 1.99 -29.17 -16.96
C ASP A 213 1.94 -30.57 -16.31
N TYR A 214 0.90 -31.34 -16.65
CA TYR A 214 0.66 -32.65 -16.07
C TYR A 214 1.78 -33.66 -16.39
N ASP A 215 2.47 -33.47 -17.52
CA ASP A 215 3.58 -34.31 -17.97
C ASP A 215 4.86 -34.09 -17.14
N ILE A 216 4.94 -32.98 -16.39
CA ILE A 216 6.03 -32.75 -15.44
C ILE A 216 5.77 -33.59 -14.17
N VAL A 217 6.71 -34.50 -13.90
CA VAL A 217 6.66 -35.38 -12.73
C VAL A 217 6.87 -34.57 -11.46
N ASN A 218 5.95 -34.69 -10.51
CA ASN A 218 6.11 -34.16 -9.15
C ASN A 218 6.54 -35.32 -8.22
N PRO A 219 7.82 -35.45 -7.86
CA PRO A 219 8.32 -36.63 -7.18
C PRO A 219 7.86 -36.75 -5.72
N PHE A 220 7.60 -35.62 -5.05
CA PHE A 220 7.12 -35.57 -3.67
C PHE A 220 6.47 -34.22 -3.36
N ALA A 221 5.60 -34.18 -2.34
CA ALA A 221 4.98 -32.93 -1.89
C ALA A 221 5.95 -32.09 -1.03
N LEU A 222 5.88 -30.76 -1.18
CA LEU A 222 6.62 -29.80 -0.36
C LEU A 222 5.64 -28.77 0.23
N ASP A 223 5.66 -28.61 1.55
CA ASP A 223 4.93 -27.56 2.26
C ASP A 223 5.41 -26.17 1.78
N PRO A 224 4.52 -25.18 1.59
CA PRO A 224 3.09 -25.14 1.92
C PRO A 224 2.14 -25.43 0.74
N PHE A 225 2.64 -25.91 -0.39
CA PHE A 225 1.80 -26.17 -1.55
C PHE A 225 1.15 -27.56 -1.45
N ILE A 226 -0.16 -27.60 -1.65
CA ILE A 226 -0.94 -28.84 -1.78
C ILE A 226 -1.47 -28.99 -3.19
N GLN A 227 -1.48 -30.21 -3.73
CA GLN A 227 -2.10 -30.49 -5.03
C GLN A 227 -3.62 -30.60 -4.85
N VAL A 228 -4.39 -29.75 -5.51
CA VAL A 228 -5.85 -29.64 -5.30
C VAL A 228 -6.70 -30.07 -6.49
N GLY A 229 -6.09 -30.36 -7.64
CA GLY A 229 -6.81 -30.82 -8.83
C GLY A 229 -6.02 -30.67 -10.12
N ALA A 230 -6.73 -30.69 -11.24
CA ALA A 230 -6.21 -30.41 -12.57
C ALA A 230 -7.24 -29.70 -13.44
N ILE A 231 -6.78 -28.88 -14.38
CA ILE A 231 -7.59 -28.27 -15.44
C ILE A 231 -7.28 -29.02 -16.74
N ASP A 232 -8.32 -29.39 -17.48
CA ASP A 232 -8.24 -30.16 -18.72
C ASP A 232 -9.17 -29.50 -19.74
N GLN A 233 -8.67 -28.47 -20.43
CA GLN A 233 -9.44 -27.66 -21.38
C GLN A 233 -8.69 -27.57 -22.71
N ALA A 234 -9.02 -28.47 -23.63
CA ALA A 234 -8.48 -28.39 -24.99
C ALA A 234 -8.80 -27.03 -25.64
N PRO A 235 -7.86 -26.39 -26.35
CA PRO A 235 -6.58 -26.93 -26.82
C PRO A 235 -5.39 -26.76 -25.86
N ALA A 236 -5.59 -26.21 -24.65
CA ALA A 236 -4.51 -26.02 -23.68
C ALA A 236 -4.03 -27.37 -23.10
N PRO A 237 -2.73 -27.50 -22.74
CA PRO A 237 -2.24 -28.70 -22.06
C PRO A 237 -2.97 -28.90 -20.74
N LYS A 238 -3.06 -30.15 -20.31
CA LYS A 238 -3.61 -30.48 -19.01
C LYS A 238 -2.67 -29.95 -17.92
N LEU A 239 -3.21 -29.18 -16.98
CA LEU A 239 -2.43 -28.56 -15.92
C LEU A 239 -2.81 -29.11 -14.55
N ARG A 240 -1.82 -29.51 -13.75
CA ARG A 240 -1.95 -29.85 -12.33
C ARG A 240 -1.93 -28.57 -11.49
N ILE A 241 -2.88 -28.44 -10.55
CA ILE A 241 -3.02 -27.25 -9.71
C ILE A 241 -2.36 -27.48 -8.36
N PHE A 242 -1.36 -26.67 -8.04
CA PHE A 242 -0.74 -26.57 -6.72
C PHE A 242 -1.22 -25.29 -6.03
N ARG A 243 -1.85 -25.42 -4.86
CA ARG A 243 -2.42 -24.32 -4.09
C ARG A 243 -1.66 -24.10 -2.79
N ARG A 244 -1.33 -22.85 -2.50
CA ARG A 244 -0.90 -22.37 -1.18
C ARG A 244 -1.88 -21.31 -0.70
N THR A 245 -2.32 -21.42 0.55
CA THR A 245 -3.11 -20.38 1.22
C THR A 245 -2.22 -19.61 2.16
N ILE A 246 -2.27 -18.28 2.08
CA ILE A 246 -1.61 -17.36 2.99
C ILE A 246 -2.71 -16.64 3.76
N SER A 247 -2.74 -16.80 5.08
CA SER A 247 -3.77 -16.19 5.94
C SER A 247 -3.16 -15.59 7.20
N ALA A 248 -3.53 -14.35 7.50
CA ALA A 248 -3.20 -13.62 8.71
C ALA A 248 -4.49 -13.01 9.29
N PRO A 249 -4.98 -13.47 10.46
CA PRO A 249 -4.44 -14.52 11.32
C PRO A 249 -4.84 -15.95 10.88
N PRO A 250 -4.15 -17.00 11.36
CA PRO A 250 -4.41 -18.41 11.02
C PRO A 250 -5.75 -18.97 11.55
N GLN A 251 -6.54 -18.17 12.27
CA GLN A 251 -7.85 -18.54 12.83
C GLN A 251 -8.91 -17.52 12.42
N LEU A 252 -10.17 -17.97 12.38
CA LEU A 252 -11.32 -17.09 12.13
C LEU A 252 -11.35 -15.96 13.16
N PRO A 253 -11.71 -14.72 12.75
CA PRO A 253 -12.02 -13.65 13.69
C PRO A 253 -13.05 -14.09 14.73
N ILE A 254 -12.98 -13.51 15.92
CA ILE A 254 -13.92 -13.79 17.01
C ILE A 254 -15.21 -13.01 16.73
N PHE A 255 -16.23 -13.70 16.20
CA PHE A 255 -17.56 -13.13 15.95
C PHE A 255 -18.48 -13.35 17.16
N LYS A 256 -19.45 -12.46 17.36
CA LYS A 256 -20.44 -12.58 18.45
C LYS A 256 -21.29 -13.84 18.32
N GLU A 257 -21.59 -14.23 17.08
CA GLU A 257 -22.43 -15.37 16.73
C GLU A 257 -21.63 -16.68 16.58
N ALA A 258 -20.31 -16.66 16.81
CA ALA A 258 -19.48 -17.85 16.68
C ALA A 258 -19.87 -18.91 17.73
N VAL A 259 -19.91 -20.18 17.31
CA VAL A 259 -20.11 -21.32 18.21
C VAL A 259 -18.86 -21.42 19.11
N ALA A 260 -19.04 -21.45 20.42
CA ALA A 260 -17.94 -21.38 21.41
C ALA A 260 -16.79 -22.41 21.18
N ASP A 261 -17.06 -23.52 20.48
CA ASP A 261 -16.07 -24.55 20.17
C ASP A 261 -15.03 -24.13 19.10
N SER A 262 -15.26 -23.07 18.31
CA SER A 262 -14.32 -22.67 17.24
C SER A 262 -13.04 -21.99 17.74
N HIS A 263 -13.01 -21.56 19.00
CA HIS A 263 -11.87 -20.85 19.61
C HIS A 263 -11.41 -21.48 20.93
N LYS A 264 -11.84 -22.72 21.20
CA LYS A 264 -11.52 -23.44 22.43
C LYS A 264 -10.17 -24.13 22.32
N ALA A 265 -9.30 -23.89 23.30
CA ALA A 265 -8.05 -24.62 23.48
C ALA A 265 -7.93 -25.12 24.93
N GLN A 266 -7.12 -26.16 25.15
CA GLN A 266 -6.90 -26.75 26.47
C GLN A 266 -5.41 -26.70 26.82
N ILE A 267 -5.13 -26.40 28.09
CA ILE A 267 -3.79 -26.49 28.67
C ILE A 267 -3.78 -27.70 29.60
N ALA A 268 -2.89 -28.65 29.34
CA ALA A 268 -2.68 -29.79 30.23
C ALA A 268 -1.82 -29.35 31.42
N LEU A 269 -2.34 -29.48 32.64
CA LEU A 269 -1.67 -29.10 33.88
C LEU A 269 -1.68 -30.29 34.86
N GLN A 270 -0.63 -30.40 35.66
CA GLN A 270 -0.54 -31.36 36.76
C GLN A 270 -0.29 -30.62 38.07
N LEU A 271 -0.94 -31.08 39.14
CA LEU A 271 -0.84 -30.47 40.46
C LEU A 271 0.09 -31.30 41.37
N PRO A 272 1.12 -30.71 42.00
CA PRO A 272 1.92 -31.42 42.99
C PRO A 272 1.10 -31.85 44.20
N SER A 273 1.45 -32.98 44.82
CA SER A 273 0.72 -33.51 45.98
C SER A 273 0.72 -32.56 47.19
N SER A 274 1.69 -31.64 47.29
CA SER A 274 1.76 -30.60 48.32
C SER A 274 0.59 -29.60 48.25
N PHE A 275 -0.10 -29.50 47.12
CA PHE A 275 -1.23 -28.60 46.93
C PHE A 275 -2.58 -29.22 47.30
N LEU A 276 -2.63 -30.52 47.67
CA LEU A 276 -3.87 -31.23 48.02
C LEU A 276 -4.50 -30.78 49.35
N GLY A 277 -3.76 -30.03 50.17
CA GLY A 277 -4.28 -29.30 51.35
C GLY A 277 -5.17 -28.10 50.97
N SER A 278 -5.60 -27.32 51.96
CA SER A 278 -6.34 -26.06 51.73
C SER A 278 -5.43 -25.00 51.13
N THR A 279 -5.21 -25.03 49.81
CA THR A 279 -4.30 -24.13 49.09
C THR A 279 -5.05 -23.26 48.10
N TYR A 280 -4.56 -22.03 47.94
CA TYR A 280 -5.01 -21.09 46.91
C TYR A 280 -3.93 -21.00 45.83
N THR A 281 -4.33 -21.17 44.57
CA THR A 281 -3.47 -21.00 43.40
C THR A 281 -3.95 -19.80 42.60
N HIS A 282 -3.10 -18.80 42.40
CA HIS A 282 -3.41 -17.61 41.61
C HIS A 282 -3.23 -17.91 40.12
N LEU A 283 -4.15 -17.38 39.31
CA LEU A 283 -4.16 -17.43 37.86
C LEU A 283 -4.43 -16.03 37.32
N GLN A 284 -3.94 -15.72 36.12
CA GLN A 284 -4.21 -14.44 35.49
C GLN A 284 -4.43 -14.62 33.99
N THR A 285 -5.40 -13.89 33.45
CA THR A 285 -5.64 -13.80 32.00
C THR A 285 -5.41 -12.38 31.52
N LYS A 286 -4.79 -12.25 30.34
CA LYS A 286 -4.57 -10.98 29.64
C LYS A 286 -5.03 -11.11 28.19
N ILE A 287 -5.82 -10.15 27.72
CA ILE A 287 -6.26 -10.07 26.31
C ILE A 287 -5.97 -8.68 25.73
N MET A 288 -5.47 -8.64 24.50
CA MET A 288 -5.15 -7.41 23.76
C MET A 288 -5.63 -7.52 22.32
N ALA A 289 -6.30 -6.47 21.83
CA ALA A 289 -6.71 -6.28 20.45
C ALA A 289 -6.79 -4.78 20.13
N GLN A 290 -7.09 -4.41 18.88
CA GLN A 290 -7.28 -3.00 18.53
C GLN A 290 -8.43 -2.40 19.38
N GLY A 291 -8.12 -1.37 20.17
CA GLY A 291 -9.09 -0.73 21.08
C GLY A 291 -9.44 -1.54 22.34
N VAL A 292 -8.78 -2.67 22.61
CA VAL A 292 -9.06 -3.54 23.77
C VAL A 292 -7.77 -3.94 24.47
N SER A 293 -7.69 -3.70 25.78
CA SER A 293 -6.66 -4.25 26.67
C SER A 293 -7.31 -4.58 28.00
N ARG A 294 -7.25 -5.84 28.44
CA ARG A 294 -7.89 -6.28 29.68
C ARG A 294 -7.01 -7.30 30.41
N HIS A 295 -7.00 -7.16 31.73
CA HIS A 295 -6.35 -8.04 32.69
C HIS A 295 -7.38 -8.50 33.71
N GLU A 296 -7.41 -9.80 34.02
CA GLU A 296 -8.34 -10.37 34.98
C GLU A 296 -7.62 -11.41 35.84
N ASP A 297 -7.85 -11.36 37.15
CA ASP A 297 -7.31 -12.30 38.13
C ASP A 297 -8.29 -13.42 38.40
N TRP A 298 -7.77 -14.64 38.49
CA TRP A 298 -8.50 -15.87 38.72
C TRP A 298 -7.85 -16.62 39.88
N GLY A 299 -8.61 -17.52 40.50
CA GLY A 299 -8.10 -18.34 41.60
C GLY A 299 -8.51 -19.80 41.44
N ILE A 300 -7.73 -20.71 41.98
CA ILE A 300 -8.18 -22.08 42.25
C ILE A 300 -8.05 -22.34 43.75
N ILE A 301 -9.15 -22.73 44.39
CA ILE A 301 -9.12 -23.28 45.74
C ILE A 301 -9.06 -24.80 45.65
N THR A 302 -8.06 -25.40 46.28
CA THR A 302 -7.98 -26.85 46.46
C THR A 302 -8.37 -27.19 47.90
N LYS A 303 -9.29 -28.14 48.11
CA LYS A 303 -9.69 -28.66 49.43
C LYS A 303 -9.88 -30.17 49.33
N ARG A 304 -9.07 -30.95 50.07
CA ARG A 304 -9.19 -32.42 50.15
C ARG A 304 -9.29 -33.07 48.75
N ALA A 305 -8.37 -32.68 47.86
CA ALA A 305 -8.31 -33.10 46.45
C ALA A 305 -9.46 -32.63 45.53
N THR A 306 -10.36 -31.76 45.99
CA THR A 306 -11.33 -31.07 45.12
C THR A 306 -10.81 -29.69 44.75
N MET A 307 -10.89 -29.32 43.47
CA MET A 307 -10.47 -28.02 42.96
C MET A 307 -11.70 -27.22 42.50
N GLU A 308 -11.78 -25.96 42.90
CA GLU A 308 -12.83 -25.03 42.51
C GLU A 308 -12.20 -23.79 41.86
N LEU A 309 -12.64 -23.45 40.64
CA LEU A 309 -12.19 -22.26 39.92
C LEU A 309 -13.00 -21.04 40.39
N ILE A 310 -12.28 -19.97 40.73
CA ILE A 310 -12.85 -18.71 41.18
C ILE A 310 -12.74 -17.69 40.03
N PRO A 311 -13.87 -17.14 39.56
CA PRO A 311 -13.89 -16.15 38.49
C PRO A 311 -13.53 -14.73 39.00
N PRO A 312 -13.10 -13.82 38.12
CA PRO A 312 -12.58 -12.48 38.48
C PRO A 312 -13.53 -11.63 39.33
N GLU A 313 -14.84 -11.80 39.15
CA GLU A 313 -15.86 -11.03 39.87
C GLU A 313 -16.18 -11.60 41.26
N SER A 314 -15.56 -12.71 41.66
CA SER A 314 -15.89 -13.37 42.92
C SER A 314 -15.34 -12.61 44.14
N PRO A 315 -16.15 -12.39 45.19
CA PRO A 315 -15.69 -11.81 46.45
C PRO A 315 -14.59 -12.63 47.16
N LEU A 316 -14.42 -13.90 46.78
CA LEU A 316 -13.40 -14.78 47.35
C LEU A 316 -11.99 -14.47 46.84
N LEU A 317 -11.84 -13.85 45.67
CA LEU A 317 -10.53 -13.40 45.16
C LEU A 317 -9.97 -12.24 45.97
N ILE A 318 -10.83 -11.28 46.33
CA ILE A 318 -10.46 -10.04 47.05
C ILE A 318 -9.94 -10.34 48.47
N LYS A 319 -10.35 -11.45 49.08
CA LYS A 319 -9.93 -11.84 50.43
C LYS A 319 -8.59 -12.58 50.48
N THR A 320 -8.02 -12.93 49.32
CA THR A 320 -6.89 -13.86 49.21
C THR A 320 -5.66 -13.27 48.50
N LEU A 321 -5.80 -12.04 47.96
CA LEU A 321 -4.73 -11.17 47.47
C LEU A 321 -4.30 -10.20 48.57
#